data_AF-A0A7Z8QGL8-F1
#
_entry.id   AF-A0A7Z8QGL8-F1
#
_cell.length_a   1.000
_cell.length_b   1.000
_cell.length_c   1.000
_cell.angle_alpha   90.00
_cell.angle_beta   90.00
_cell.angle_gamma   90.00
#
_symmetry.space_group_name_H-M   'P 1'
#
loop_
_entity.id
_entity.type
_entity.pdbx_description
1 polymer ?
#
loop_
_entity_poly.entity_id
_entity_poly.type
_entity_poly.pdbx_seq_one_letter_code
_entity_poly.pdbx_strand_id
1 'polypeptide(L)'
;MSMMYERLVVARDLLKEDGVIFISIDDNEVHNLRKICDDVFGEENFVAEIIWQSKSGGGHDEKCIVKESEYIVCFSKTKNITKFGRRIIENPNYKLSDQDEPIRGKYLTNKLDRMMRGEHYSDALNYSILSPDNTEIWPGNTGKKTGDWNWRWSRTKVDWGIKNNFIVIKKGNNNNWAVYSKQYEKMDHHGKAVERNYPYHQCSPI
;
A
#
# COMPACT_ATOMS: atom_id res chain seq x y z
N MET A 1 24.46 5.94 -29.25
CA MET A 1 23.12 6.57 -29.25
C MET A 1 22.26 6.22 -30.47
N SER A 2 22.66 6.56 -31.71
CA SER A 2 21.84 6.26 -32.92
C SER A 2 21.49 4.77 -33.10
N MET A 3 22.41 3.84 -32.80
CA MET A 3 22.13 2.40 -32.86
C MET A 3 21.04 1.92 -31.88
N MET A 4 20.91 2.53 -30.69
CA MET A 4 19.90 2.11 -29.71
C MET A 4 18.52 2.66 -30.03
N TYR A 5 18.45 3.87 -30.57
CA TYR A 5 17.19 4.52 -30.92
C TYR A 5 16.32 3.65 -31.84
N GLU A 6 16.86 3.24 -32.98
CA GLU A 6 16.13 2.41 -33.97
C GLU A 6 15.63 1.08 -33.38
N ARG A 7 16.45 0.44 -32.53
CA ARG A 7 16.06 -0.81 -31.87
C ARG A 7 14.95 -0.62 -30.85
N LEU A 8 14.96 0.49 -30.11
CA LEU A 8 13.94 0.79 -29.10
C LEU A 8 12.60 1.16 -29.74
N VAL A 9 12.61 1.85 -30.90
CA VAL A 9 11.41 2.10 -31.70
C VAL A 9 10.76 0.77 -32.10
N VAL A 10 11.53 -0.14 -32.70
CA VAL A 10 11.01 -1.47 -33.08
C VAL A 10 10.57 -2.27 -31.85
N ALA A 11 11.31 -2.21 -30.74
CA ALA A 11 10.93 -2.90 -29.51
C ALA A 11 9.59 -2.38 -28.97
N ARG A 12 9.34 -1.07 -29.01
CA ARG A 12 8.05 -0.48 -28.60
C ARG A 12 6.89 -0.99 -29.45
N ASP A 13 7.10 -1.12 -30.76
CA ASP A 13 6.06 -1.61 -31.68
C ASP A 13 5.71 -3.09 -31.42
N LEU A 14 6.70 -3.89 -31.01
CA LEU A 14 6.50 -5.30 -30.65
C LEU A 14 5.86 -5.51 -29.28
N LEU A 15 5.90 -4.52 -28.39
CA LEU A 15 5.22 -4.61 -27.10
C LEU A 15 3.70 -4.57 -27.27
N LYS A 16 3.03 -5.40 -26.47
CA LYS A 16 1.60 -5.24 -26.20
C LYS A 16 1.34 -3.90 -25.49
N GLU A 17 0.10 -3.43 -25.51
CA GLU A 17 -0.29 -2.18 -24.85
C GLU A 17 -0.01 -2.17 -23.34
N ASP A 18 -0.17 -3.31 -22.67
CA ASP A 18 0.17 -3.51 -21.26
C ASP A 18 1.62 -3.98 -21.04
N GLY A 19 2.39 -4.12 -22.12
CA GLY A 19 3.75 -4.65 -22.14
C GLY A 19 4.78 -3.71 -21.51
N VAL A 20 5.88 -4.31 -21.06
CA VAL A 20 6.99 -3.61 -20.41
C VAL A 20 8.31 -4.07 -21.00
N ILE A 21 9.30 -3.19 -20.96
CA ILE A 21 10.70 -3.48 -21.30
C ILE A 21 11.58 -3.19 -20.10
N PHE A 22 12.56 -4.07 -19.87
CA PHE A 22 13.62 -3.90 -18.89
C PHE A 22 14.94 -3.85 -19.63
N ILE A 23 15.77 -2.85 -19.33
CA ILE A 23 17.04 -2.63 -20.01
C ILE A 23 18.13 -2.50 -18.95
N SER A 24 19.00 -3.49 -18.86
CA SER A 24 20.21 -3.41 -18.03
C SER A 24 21.22 -2.46 -18.65
N ILE A 25 21.82 -1.59 -17.84
CA ILE A 25 22.78 -0.58 -18.25
C ILE A 25 23.72 -0.22 -17.11
N ASP A 26 24.96 0.12 -17.43
CA ASP A 26 25.91 0.65 -16.46
C ASP A 26 25.69 2.15 -16.20
N ASP A 27 26.51 2.75 -15.36
CA ASP A 27 26.44 4.17 -15.02
C ASP A 27 26.91 5.10 -16.15
N ASN A 28 27.65 4.59 -17.14
CA ASN A 28 28.21 5.41 -18.22
C ASN A 28 27.12 5.95 -19.16
N GLU A 29 26.11 5.14 -19.46
CA GLU A 29 25.11 5.45 -20.48
C GLU A 29 23.67 5.51 -19.95
N VAL A 30 23.43 5.29 -18.65
CA VAL A 30 22.07 5.28 -18.07
C VAL A 30 21.27 6.56 -18.36
N HIS A 31 21.89 7.74 -18.20
CA HIS A 31 21.21 9.02 -18.43
C HIS A 31 20.88 9.27 -19.91
N ASN A 32 21.76 8.80 -20.79
CA ASN A 32 21.62 8.91 -22.23
C ASN A 32 20.52 7.95 -22.71
N LEU A 33 20.58 6.69 -22.30
CA LEU A 33 19.54 5.70 -22.54
C LEU A 33 18.18 6.18 -22.04
N ARG A 34 18.14 6.77 -20.83
CA ARG A 34 16.90 7.28 -20.25
C ARG A 34 16.23 8.33 -21.15
N LYS A 35 16.99 9.31 -21.64
CA LYS A 35 16.47 10.34 -22.55
C LYS A 35 15.92 9.74 -23.85
N ILE A 36 16.63 8.78 -24.44
CA ILE A 36 16.13 8.07 -25.64
C ILE A 36 14.83 7.34 -25.32
N CYS A 37 14.75 6.66 -24.18
CA CYS A 37 13.53 5.97 -23.79
C CYS A 37 12.38 6.94 -23.52
N ASP A 38 12.64 8.11 -22.94
CA ASP A 38 11.62 9.15 -22.77
C ASP A 38 11.08 9.62 -24.14
N ASP A 39 11.94 9.80 -25.15
CA ASP A 39 11.53 10.15 -26.52
C ASP A 39 10.74 9.02 -27.22
N VAL A 40 11.16 7.76 -27.03
CA VAL A 40 10.56 6.61 -27.72
C VAL A 40 9.27 6.16 -27.07
N PHE A 41 9.24 6.03 -25.73
CA PHE A 41 8.12 5.48 -24.96
C PHE A 41 7.24 6.55 -24.31
N GLY A 42 7.70 7.80 -24.20
CA GLY A 42 7.05 8.86 -23.42
C GLY A 42 7.52 8.85 -21.97
N GLU A 43 7.87 10.02 -21.43
CA GLU A 43 8.33 10.20 -20.05
C GLU A 43 7.29 9.68 -19.04
N GLU A 44 6.00 9.85 -19.34
CA GLU A 44 4.89 9.38 -18.51
C GLU A 44 4.84 7.86 -18.37
N ASN A 45 5.44 7.13 -19.32
CA ASN A 45 5.47 5.68 -19.34
C ASN A 45 6.69 5.06 -18.65
N PHE A 46 7.57 5.89 -18.09
CA PHE A 46 8.63 5.45 -17.18
C PHE A 46 8.03 4.79 -15.94
N VAL A 47 8.52 3.60 -15.59
CA VAL A 47 8.01 2.85 -14.42
C VAL A 47 8.95 3.02 -13.24
N ALA A 48 10.21 2.62 -13.38
CA ALA A 48 11.21 2.62 -12.32
C ALA A 48 12.62 2.43 -12.89
N GLU A 49 13.63 2.83 -12.12
CA GLU A 49 15.04 2.55 -12.38
C GLU A 49 15.57 1.67 -11.25
N ILE A 50 15.69 0.37 -11.48
CA ILE A 50 16.07 -0.57 -10.43
C ILE A 50 17.60 -0.54 -10.28
N ILE A 51 18.07 -0.41 -9.05
CA ILE A 51 19.50 -0.50 -8.74
C ILE A 51 19.82 -1.97 -8.48
N TRP A 52 20.64 -2.56 -9.33
CA TRP A 52 21.13 -3.92 -9.18
C TRP A 52 22.54 -3.90 -8.62
N GLN A 53 22.75 -4.50 -7.45
CA GLN A 53 24.10 -4.72 -6.93
C GLN A 53 24.75 -5.86 -7.73
N SER A 54 25.63 -5.51 -8.66
CA SER A 54 26.32 -6.47 -9.52
C SER A 54 27.56 -7.08 -8.86
N LYS A 55 28.07 -6.46 -7.78
CA LYS A 55 29.24 -6.92 -7.02
C LYS A 55 29.01 -6.87 -5.51
N SER A 56 29.47 -7.90 -4.82
CA SER A 56 29.42 -8.01 -3.36
C SER A 56 30.83 -7.81 -2.79
N GLY A 57 31.22 -6.57 -2.52
CA GLY A 57 32.55 -6.22 -2.03
C GLY A 57 33.62 -6.09 -3.13
N GLY A 58 34.69 -5.37 -2.81
CA GLY A 58 35.81 -5.07 -3.70
C GLY A 58 36.21 -3.60 -3.59
N GLY A 59 37.38 -3.22 -4.11
CA GLY A 59 37.82 -1.83 -4.18
C GLY A 59 38.68 -1.33 -3.02
N HIS A 60 39.46 -2.21 -2.38
CA HIS A 60 40.52 -1.75 -1.46
C HIS A 60 41.56 -0.85 -2.14
N ASP A 61 41.72 -0.97 -3.45
CA ASP A 61 42.65 -0.17 -4.26
C ASP A 61 41.96 0.97 -5.03
N GLU A 62 40.64 1.15 -4.84
CA GLU A 62 39.91 2.23 -5.51
C GLU A 62 40.22 3.56 -4.83
N LYS A 63 40.73 4.52 -5.62
CA LYS A 63 41.08 5.85 -5.11
C LYS A 63 39.88 6.73 -4.75
N CYS A 64 38.68 6.34 -5.18
CA CYS A 64 37.45 7.10 -5.05
C CYS A 64 36.34 6.19 -4.47
N ILE A 65 35.12 6.27 -5.00
CA ILE A 65 34.00 5.43 -4.57
C ILE A 65 33.99 4.14 -5.40
N VAL A 66 33.89 2.99 -4.71
CA VAL A 66 33.75 1.69 -5.36
C VAL A 66 32.38 1.60 -6.04
N LYS A 67 32.38 1.35 -7.35
CA LYS A 67 31.15 1.13 -8.13
C LYS A 67 30.76 -0.35 -8.06
N GLU A 68 29.70 -0.65 -7.33
CA GLU A 68 29.19 -2.02 -7.12
C GLU A 68 27.78 -2.24 -7.68
N SER A 69 27.23 -1.22 -8.33
CA SER A 69 25.84 -1.20 -8.78
C SER A 69 25.72 -0.85 -10.26
N GLU A 70 24.78 -1.51 -10.90
CA GLU A 70 24.28 -1.25 -12.24
C GLU A 70 22.79 -0.89 -12.18
N TYR A 71 22.24 -0.42 -13.29
CA TYR A 71 20.86 0.02 -13.39
C TYR A 71 20.07 -0.89 -14.32
N ILE A 72 18.79 -1.09 -13.99
CA ILE A 72 17.81 -1.69 -14.88
C ILE A 72 16.68 -0.68 -15.06
N VAL A 73 16.61 -0.07 -16.22
CA VAL A 73 15.58 0.91 -16.56
C VAL A 73 14.34 0.18 -17.04
N CYS A 74 13.18 0.50 -16.44
CA CYS A 74 11.89 -0.10 -16.79
C CYS A 74 10.94 0.94 -17.41
N PHE A 75 10.46 0.64 -18.62
CA PHE A 75 9.41 1.38 -19.29
C PHE A 75 8.23 0.48 -19.61
N SER A 76 7.06 1.08 -19.65
CA SER A 76 5.84 0.46 -20.16
C SER A 76 5.50 1.02 -21.53
N LYS A 77 4.67 0.32 -22.32
CA LYS A 77 4.07 0.92 -23.51
C LYS A 77 2.94 1.88 -23.15
N THR A 78 2.05 1.45 -22.23
CA THR A 78 0.98 2.27 -21.66
C THR A 78 0.87 2.03 -20.15
N LYS A 79 1.48 2.90 -19.34
CA LYS A 79 1.63 2.71 -17.88
C LYS A 79 0.31 2.53 -17.14
N ASN A 80 -0.74 3.23 -17.58
CA ASN A 80 -2.04 3.24 -16.90
C ASN A 80 -2.75 1.88 -16.91
N ILE A 81 -2.41 1.00 -17.87
CA ILE A 81 -3.02 -0.33 -17.98
C ILE A 81 -2.04 -1.46 -17.66
N THR A 82 -0.74 -1.17 -17.58
CA THR A 82 0.29 -2.12 -17.20
C THR A 82 0.07 -2.64 -15.78
N LYS A 83 0.21 -3.96 -15.61
CA LYS A 83 0.11 -4.64 -14.32
C LYS A 83 1.40 -5.36 -14.03
N PHE A 84 1.99 -5.07 -12.87
CA PHE A 84 3.09 -5.85 -12.32
C PHE A 84 2.55 -6.93 -11.39
N GLY A 85 3.31 -8.02 -11.29
CA GLY A 85 3.10 -9.00 -10.23
C GLY A 85 3.12 -8.33 -8.86
N ARG A 86 2.41 -8.92 -7.89
CA ARG A 86 2.41 -8.45 -6.51
C ARG A 86 2.73 -9.61 -5.60
N ARG A 87 3.41 -9.31 -4.50
CA ARG A 87 3.75 -10.31 -3.49
C ARG A 87 2.55 -10.50 -2.56
N ILE A 88 2.07 -11.73 -2.46
CA ILE A 88 1.14 -12.13 -1.40
C ILE A 88 1.91 -12.02 -0.08
N ILE A 89 1.39 -11.24 0.86
CA ILE A 89 1.99 -11.15 2.18
C ILE A 89 1.06 -11.82 3.17
N GLU A 90 1.52 -12.92 3.75
CA GLU A 90 0.95 -13.45 4.97
C GLU A 90 1.21 -12.43 6.07
N ASN A 91 0.14 -11.86 6.62
CA ASN A 91 0.24 -10.91 7.71
C ASN A 91 0.01 -11.65 9.04
N PRO A 92 1.06 -11.92 9.84
CA PRO A 92 0.95 -12.67 11.08
C PRO A 92 0.12 -11.94 12.16
N ASN A 93 -0.31 -10.70 11.92
CA ASN A 93 -1.17 -9.95 12.83
C ASN A 93 -2.64 -10.36 12.76
N TYR A 94 -3.08 -11.07 11.72
CA TYR A 94 -4.42 -11.66 11.67
C TYR A 94 -4.49 -12.89 12.59
N LYS A 95 -4.73 -12.63 13.87
CA LYS A 95 -4.71 -13.66 14.94
C LYS A 95 -6.09 -14.03 15.47
N LEU A 96 -7.08 -13.18 15.26
CA LEU A 96 -8.41 -13.34 15.84
C LEU A 96 -9.32 -14.08 14.86
N SER A 97 -10.23 -14.86 15.43
CA SER A 97 -11.17 -15.71 14.71
C SER A 97 -12.59 -15.44 15.19
N ASP A 98 -13.56 -15.71 14.32
CA ASP A 98 -14.98 -15.70 14.63
C ASP A 98 -15.72 -16.66 13.67
N GLN A 99 -17.04 -16.72 13.77
CA GLN A 99 -17.88 -17.60 12.95
C GLN A 99 -17.74 -17.36 11.44
N ASP A 100 -17.24 -16.19 11.01
CA ASP A 100 -17.08 -15.84 9.61
C ASP A 100 -15.69 -16.23 9.05
N GLU A 101 -14.78 -16.78 9.88
CA GLU A 101 -13.42 -17.17 9.46
C GLU A 101 -13.37 -18.04 8.18
N PRO A 102 -14.23 -19.06 7.99
CA PRO A 102 -14.20 -19.87 6.77
C PRO A 102 -14.38 -19.05 5.48
N ILE A 103 -15.09 -17.92 5.56
CA ILE A 103 -15.43 -17.06 4.41
C ILE A 103 -14.49 -15.85 4.35
N ARG A 104 -14.23 -15.20 5.49
CA ARG A 104 -13.52 -13.91 5.56
C ARG A 104 -12.04 -14.04 5.96
N GLY A 105 -11.62 -15.21 6.43
CA GLY A 105 -10.32 -15.43 7.05
C GLY A 105 -10.23 -14.87 8.47
N LYS A 106 -9.05 -14.96 9.07
CA LYS A 106 -8.77 -14.34 10.38
C LYS A 106 -8.83 -12.83 10.29
N TYR A 107 -9.00 -12.16 11.43
CA TYR A 107 -9.04 -10.71 11.51
C TYR A 107 -8.10 -10.14 12.57
N LEU A 108 -7.89 -8.83 12.46
CA LEU A 108 -7.29 -7.99 13.47
C LEU A 108 -8.26 -6.86 13.80
N THR A 109 -8.09 -6.26 14.98
CA THR A 109 -8.93 -5.15 15.43
C THR A 109 -8.16 -3.84 15.37
N ASN A 110 -8.72 -2.84 14.72
CA ASN A 110 -8.22 -1.46 14.76
C ASN A 110 -9.17 -0.61 15.60
N LYS A 111 -8.64 0.27 16.46
CA LYS A 111 -9.47 1.26 17.15
C LYS A 111 -10.19 2.12 16.11
N LEU A 112 -11.49 2.33 16.33
CA LEU A 112 -12.32 3.06 15.39
C LEU A 112 -12.12 4.58 15.53
N ASP A 113 -11.73 5.06 16.71
CA ASP A 113 -11.44 6.46 16.98
C ASP A 113 -10.01 6.84 16.59
N ARG A 114 -9.83 8.10 16.19
CA ARG A 114 -8.51 8.69 15.95
C ARG A 114 -8.53 10.15 16.36
N MET A 115 -7.45 10.58 17.02
CA MET A 115 -7.20 12.00 17.24
C MET A 115 -6.89 12.66 15.90
N MET A 116 -7.61 13.71 15.57
CA MET A 116 -7.41 14.51 14.37
C MET A 116 -6.34 15.57 14.65
N ARG A 117 -5.53 15.86 13.63
CA ARG A 117 -4.54 16.94 13.67
C ARG A 117 -4.94 17.99 12.64
N GLY A 118 -4.87 19.27 13.01
CA GLY A 118 -5.23 20.37 12.14
C GLY A 118 -6.70 20.34 11.70
N GLU A 119 -6.97 20.72 10.46
CA GLU A 119 -8.32 20.94 9.91
C GLU A 119 -9.08 19.66 9.54
N HIS A 120 -8.55 18.47 9.84
CA HIS A 120 -9.19 17.20 9.49
C HIS A 120 -10.32 16.77 10.45
N TYR A 121 -10.64 17.60 11.45
CA TYR A 121 -11.82 17.39 12.29
C TYR A 121 -13.11 17.55 11.47
N SER A 122 -14.13 16.80 11.85
CA SER A 122 -15.44 16.79 11.19
C SER A 122 -16.50 16.46 12.22
N ASP A 123 -17.37 17.41 12.50
CA ASP A 123 -18.41 17.27 13.52
C ASP A 123 -19.36 16.09 13.26
N ALA A 124 -19.61 15.78 11.99
CA ALA A 124 -20.43 14.65 11.55
C ALA A 124 -19.85 13.26 11.95
N LEU A 125 -18.55 13.19 12.24
CA LEU A 125 -17.87 11.96 12.67
C LEU A 125 -17.63 11.93 14.19
N ASN A 126 -18.13 12.94 14.91
CA ASN A 126 -18.01 13.05 16.36
C ASN A 126 -19.38 12.88 17.02
N TYR A 127 -19.75 11.62 17.25
CA TYR A 127 -21.05 11.23 17.76
C TYR A 127 -20.91 10.10 18.78
N SER A 128 -21.91 9.88 19.65
CA SER A 128 -21.88 8.75 20.58
C SER A 128 -22.29 7.43 19.92
N ILE A 129 -21.66 6.35 20.34
CA ILE A 129 -22.03 4.95 20.05
C ILE A 129 -22.42 4.29 21.39
N LEU A 130 -23.53 3.57 21.43
CA LEU A 130 -23.95 2.86 22.64
C LEU A 130 -23.18 1.54 22.79
N SER A 131 -22.68 1.29 24.00
CA SER A 131 -22.17 -0.03 24.41
C SER A 131 -23.31 -1.02 24.66
N PRO A 132 -23.01 -2.32 24.82
CA PRO A 132 -24.01 -3.32 25.22
C PRO A 132 -24.71 -3.05 26.56
N ASP A 133 -24.10 -2.28 27.46
CA ASP A 133 -24.70 -1.86 28.73
C ASP A 133 -25.34 -0.46 28.68
N ASN A 134 -25.57 0.07 27.47
CA ASN A 134 -26.16 1.39 27.20
C ASN A 134 -25.31 2.60 27.65
N THR A 135 -24.02 2.40 27.94
CA THR A 135 -23.07 3.49 28.15
C THR A 135 -22.76 4.19 26.82
N GLU A 136 -22.77 5.51 26.82
CA GLU A 136 -22.32 6.28 25.66
C GLU A 136 -20.80 6.27 25.52
N ILE A 137 -20.32 5.85 24.35
CA ILE A 137 -18.92 5.87 23.97
C ILE A 137 -18.71 7.03 23.00
N TRP A 138 -17.83 7.96 23.38
CA TRP A 138 -17.37 9.06 22.53
C TRP A 138 -15.97 8.77 21.98
N PRO A 139 -15.60 9.27 20.78
CA PRO A 139 -14.27 9.04 20.22
C PRO A 139 -13.20 9.63 21.16
N GLY A 140 -12.07 8.95 21.32
CA GLY A 140 -11.07 9.27 22.35
C GLY A 140 -11.41 8.76 23.74
N ASN A 141 -12.57 8.11 23.91
CA ASN A 141 -13.07 7.61 25.20
C ASN A 141 -13.12 8.71 26.28
N THR A 142 -13.59 9.90 25.89
CA THR A 142 -13.64 11.12 26.71
C THR A 142 -14.92 11.26 27.54
N GLY A 143 -15.92 10.39 27.32
CA GLY A 143 -17.24 10.45 27.96
C GLY A 143 -18.13 11.62 27.49
N LYS A 144 -17.61 12.52 26.67
CA LYS A 144 -18.31 13.65 26.06
C LYS A 144 -17.69 14.03 24.73
N LYS A 145 -18.41 14.81 23.93
CA LYS A 145 -17.91 15.38 22.67
C LYS A 145 -16.68 16.28 22.90
N THR A 146 -15.60 16.03 22.16
CA THR A 146 -14.38 16.85 22.17
C THR A 146 -13.93 17.20 20.74
N GLY A 147 -13.32 18.37 20.51
CA GLY A 147 -12.97 18.86 19.18
C GLY A 147 -11.77 18.19 18.50
N ASP A 148 -11.10 17.26 19.18
CA ASP A 148 -9.85 16.66 18.69
C ASP A 148 -10.03 15.22 18.22
N TRP A 149 -11.21 14.63 18.40
CA TRP A 149 -11.45 13.20 18.18
C TRP A 149 -12.63 12.95 17.27
N ASN A 150 -12.44 11.99 16.36
CA ASN A 150 -13.44 11.54 15.42
C ASN A 150 -13.42 10.02 15.30
N TRP A 151 -14.58 9.44 14.99
CA TRP A 151 -14.64 8.10 14.45
C TRP A 151 -14.09 8.09 13.02
N ARG A 152 -13.50 6.96 12.63
CA ARG A 152 -13.08 6.73 11.25
C ARG A 152 -14.25 6.40 10.32
N TRP A 153 -15.40 6.01 10.87
CA TRP A 153 -16.61 5.62 10.14
C TRP A 153 -17.79 6.54 10.49
N SER A 154 -18.64 6.81 9.50
CA SER A 154 -19.94 7.48 9.72
C SER A 154 -20.90 6.60 10.54
N ARG A 155 -21.92 7.21 11.14
CA ARG A 155 -22.92 6.49 11.95
C ARG A 155 -23.55 5.34 11.18
N THR A 156 -24.03 5.61 9.96
CA THR A 156 -24.61 4.60 9.07
C THR A 156 -23.65 3.44 8.80
N LYS A 157 -22.35 3.73 8.66
CA LYS A 157 -21.35 2.69 8.42
C LYS A 157 -21.05 1.87 9.67
N VAL A 158 -21.08 2.48 10.86
CA VAL A 158 -21.00 1.77 12.15
C VAL A 158 -22.21 0.85 12.33
N ASP A 159 -23.43 1.32 12.07
CA ASP A 159 -24.65 0.52 12.19
C ASP A 159 -24.61 -0.70 11.25
N TRP A 160 -24.19 -0.47 9.99
CA TRP A 160 -23.93 -1.55 9.04
C TRP A 160 -22.86 -2.51 9.58
N GLY A 161 -21.79 -1.99 10.17
CA GLY A 161 -20.69 -2.79 10.70
C GLY A 161 -21.09 -3.65 11.88
N ILE A 162 -21.93 -3.15 12.79
CA ILE A 162 -22.52 -3.91 13.90
C ILE A 162 -23.39 -5.03 13.34
N LYS A 163 -24.30 -4.72 12.41
CA LYS A 163 -25.19 -5.70 11.80
C LYS A 163 -24.45 -6.82 11.04
N ASN A 164 -23.31 -6.50 10.42
CA ASN A 164 -22.55 -7.42 9.59
C ASN A 164 -21.31 -8.02 10.29
N ASN A 165 -21.21 -7.88 11.61
CA ASN A 165 -20.13 -8.44 12.43
C ASN A 165 -18.72 -7.85 12.14
N PHE A 166 -18.65 -6.63 11.58
CA PHE A 166 -17.40 -5.89 11.34
C PHE A 166 -17.01 -4.94 12.47
N ILE A 167 -17.88 -4.69 13.44
CA ILE A 167 -17.57 -3.89 14.63
C ILE A 167 -17.56 -4.81 15.85
N VAL A 168 -16.58 -4.62 16.73
CA VAL A 168 -16.56 -5.22 18.06
C VAL A 168 -16.43 -4.11 19.11
N ILE A 169 -17.37 -4.11 20.06
CA ILE A 169 -17.36 -3.22 21.21
C ILE A 169 -16.96 -4.06 22.42
N LYS A 170 -15.83 -3.73 23.03
CA LYS A 170 -15.30 -4.48 24.18
C LYS A 170 -14.62 -3.56 25.17
N LYS A 171 -14.54 -4.00 26.43
CA LYS A 171 -13.80 -3.29 27.46
C LYS A 171 -12.30 -3.51 27.29
N GLY A 172 -11.53 -2.44 27.39
CA GLY A 172 -10.07 -2.50 27.48
C GLY A 172 -9.60 -2.81 28.90
N ASN A 173 -8.28 -2.79 29.11
CA ASN A 173 -7.67 -3.08 30.42
C ASN A 173 -8.17 -2.16 31.55
N ASN A 174 -8.55 -0.93 31.21
CA ASN A 174 -9.05 0.05 32.19
C ASN A 174 -10.57 -0.06 32.42
N ASN A 175 -11.19 -1.19 32.03
CA ASN A 175 -12.63 -1.44 32.12
C ASN A 175 -13.53 -0.46 31.34
N ASN A 176 -12.94 0.41 30.53
CA ASN A 176 -13.65 1.35 29.65
C ASN A 176 -14.03 0.67 28.33
N TRP A 177 -15.24 0.95 27.85
CA TRP A 177 -15.68 0.51 26.54
C TRP A 177 -14.90 1.19 25.42
N ALA A 178 -14.52 0.40 24.42
CA ALA A 178 -13.90 0.90 23.20
C ALA A 178 -14.49 0.20 21.97
N VAL A 179 -14.55 0.94 20.87
CA VAL A 179 -15.09 0.47 19.59
C VAL A 179 -13.95 0.16 18.65
N TYR A 180 -13.97 -1.04 18.08
CA TYR A 180 -12.96 -1.49 17.13
C TYR A 180 -13.63 -1.95 15.84
N SER A 181 -13.02 -1.62 14.70
CA SER A 181 -13.34 -2.26 13.42
C SER A 181 -12.51 -3.52 13.25
N LYS A 182 -13.16 -4.61 12.86
CA LYS A 182 -12.50 -5.81 12.37
C LYS A 182 -12.03 -5.59 10.94
N GLN A 183 -10.76 -5.87 10.71
CA GLN A 183 -10.18 -5.96 9.40
C GLN A 183 -9.90 -7.43 9.12
N TYR A 184 -10.61 -8.01 8.16
CA TYR A 184 -10.44 -9.41 7.79
C TYR A 184 -9.33 -9.57 6.75
N GLU A 185 -8.69 -10.74 6.77
CA GLU A 185 -7.64 -11.11 5.84
C GLU A 185 -8.14 -11.12 4.39
N LYS A 186 -9.28 -11.76 4.13
CA LYS A 186 -9.82 -12.02 2.78
C LYS A 186 -10.99 -11.13 2.39
N MET A 187 -11.36 -10.16 3.23
CA MET A 187 -12.50 -9.29 3.01
C MET A 187 -12.23 -7.84 3.45
N ASP A 188 -12.68 -6.89 2.64
CA ASP A 188 -12.58 -5.47 2.96
C ASP A 188 -13.71 -4.98 3.88
N HIS A 189 -13.64 -3.71 4.28
CA HIS A 189 -14.65 -3.10 5.14
C HIS A 189 -15.99 -2.85 4.43
N HIS A 190 -16.13 -3.14 3.14
CA HIS A 190 -17.38 -3.07 2.38
C HIS A 190 -18.02 -4.44 2.16
N GLY A 191 -17.39 -5.51 2.66
CA GLY A 191 -17.86 -6.88 2.48
C GLY A 191 -17.44 -7.51 1.15
N LYS A 192 -16.50 -6.90 0.42
CA LYS A 192 -15.98 -7.45 -0.83
C LYS A 192 -14.75 -8.31 -0.56
N ALA A 193 -14.66 -9.45 -1.24
CA ALA A 193 -13.47 -10.30 -1.21
C ALA A 193 -12.24 -9.53 -1.71
N VAL A 194 -11.12 -9.65 -1.00
CA VAL A 194 -9.86 -9.00 -1.35
C VAL A 194 -8.69 -9.96 -1.16
N GLU A 195 -7.73 -9.87 -2.07
CA GLU A 195 -6.43 -10.48 -1.92
C GLU A 195 -5.42 -9.41 -1.48
N ARG A 196 -4.83 -9.59 -0.30
CA ARG A 196 -3.90 -8.61 0.27
C ARG A 196 -2.50 -8.86 -0.27
N ASN A 197 -2.15 -8.07 -1.27
CA ASN A 197 -0.85 -8.11 -1.93
C ASN A 197 -0.21 -6.73 -1.94
N TYR A 198 1.12 -6.70 -1.94
CA TYR A 198 1.91 -5.47 -2.04
C TYR A 198 2.67 -5.42 -3.37
N PRO A 199 2.90 -4.22 -3.93
CA PRO A 199 3.85 -4.08 -5.03
C PRO A 199 5.24 -4.52 -4.58
N TYR A 200 6.05 -5.01 -5.52
CA TYR A 200 7.46 -5.26 -5.26
C TYR A 200 8.20 -3.93 -5.02
N HIS A 201 9.10 -3.92 -4.05
CA HIS A 201 9.99 -2.78 -3.83
C HIS A 201 11.16 -2.85 -4.81
N GLN A 202 11.53 -1.69 -5.34
CA GLN A 202 12.65 -1.48 -6.26
C GLN A 202 13.97 -2.08 -5.73
N CYS A 203 14.23 -1.93 -4.42
CA CYS A 203 15.35 -2.56 -3.74
C CYS A 203 14.79 -3.56 -2.72
N SER A 204 14.51 -4.78 -3.17
CA SER A 204 14.20 -5.89 -2.25
C SER A 204 15.47 -6.73 -2.10
N PRO A 205 16.02 -6.92 -0.88
CA PRO A 205 17.03 -7.94 -0.67
C PRO A 205 16.39 -9.29 -1.04
N ILE A 206 17.10 -10.05 -1.88
CA ILE A 206 16.75 -11.42 -2.26
C ILE A 206 16.94 -12.33 -1.05
#